data_AF-A0A6N9P6Y5-F1
#
_entry.id   AF-A0A6N9P6Y5-F1
#
_cell.length_a   1.000
_cell.length_b   1.000
_cell.length_c   1.000
_cell.angle_alpha   90.00
_cell.angle_beta   90.00
_cell.angle_gamma   90.00
#
_symmetry.space_group_name_H-M   'P 1'
#
loop_
_entity.id
_entity.type
_entity.pdbx_description
1 polymer ?
#
loop_
_entity_poly.entity_id
_entity_poly.type
_entity_poly.pdbx_seq_one_letter_code
_entity_poly.pdbx_strand_id
1 'polypeptide(L)'
;MARKKTYPGGFRLTLATARALVVQEFGTAKGLEPDRGTCLEGFFTMRMGNMGISISPDLGMSGCIVVRAGLCTASHTCIGYFNRETLEPDFDVMDKYERREKREALEAWVGDIGPDACHKRIDEVWNRR
;
A
#
# COMPACT_ATOMS: atom_id res chain seq x y z
N MET A 1 -30.87 19.27 5.05
CA MET A 1 -29.53 19.38 4.43
C MET A 1 -29.09 18.00 3.97
N ALA A 2 -28.69 17.85 2.71
CA ALA A 2 -28.22 16.55 2.21
C ALA A 2 -26.96 16.13 2.98
N ARG A 3 -26.99 14.95 3.60
CA ARG A 3 -25.86 14.38 4.34
C ARG A 3 -24.72 14.14 3.32
N LYS A 4 -23.64 14.91 3.41
CA LYS A 4 -22.45 14.70 2.57
C LYS A 4 -21.98 13.25 2.80
N LYS A 5 -21.93 12.44 1.74
CA LYS A 5 -21.35 11.09 1.82
C LYS A 5 -19.87 11.24 2.14
N THR A 6 -19.43 10.60 3.21
CA THR A 6 -18.01 10.49 3.55
C THR A 6 -17.44 9.25 2.86
N TYR A 7 -16.31 9.40 2.19
CA TYR A 7 -15.62 8.30 1.52
C TYR A 7 -14.36 7.92 2.29
N PRO A 8 -14.09 6.61 2.49
CA PRO A 8 -12.81 6.15 3.00
C PRO A 8 -11.67 6.66 2.11
N GLY A 9 -10.61 7.20 2.71
CA GLY A 9 -9.50 7.85 1.99
C GLY A 9 -9.80 9.25 1.45
N GLY A 10 -10.96 9.83 1.77
CA GLY A 10 -11.28 11.23 1.51
C GLY A 10 -11.85 11.54 0.12
N PHE A 11 -11.92 10.56 -0.78
CA PHE A 11 -12.55 10.72 -2.09
C PHE A 11 -13.12 9.42 -2.63
N ARG A 12 -14.07 9.52 -3.57
CA ARG A 12 -14.60 8.38 -4.31
C ARG A 12 -13.79 8.19 -5.59
N LEU A 13 -12.99 7.13 -5.66
CA LEU A 13 -12.35 6.74 -6.91
C LEU A 13 -13.41 6.30 -7.93
N THR A 14 -13.31 6.83 -9.15
CA THR A 14 -14.26 6.50 -10.22
C THR A 14 -13.78 5.28 -11.01
N LEU A 15 -14.71 4.54 -11.62
CA LEU A 15 -14.37 3.41 -12.49
C LEU A 15 -13.54 3.87 -13.70
N ALA A 16 -13.77 5.08 -14.24
CA ALA A 16 -13.01 5.61 -15.36
C ALA A 16 -11.55 5.85 -14.98
N THR A 17 -11.31 6.50 -13.84
CA THR A 17 -9.97 6.73 -13.29
C THR A 17 -9.26 5.41 -12.98
N ALA A 18 -9.96 4.46 -12.35
CA ALA A 18 -9.40 3.14 -12.06
C ALA A 18 -9.00 2.39 -13.34
N ARG A 19 -9.85 2.44 -14.39
CA ARG A 19 -9.56 1.85 -15.70
C ARG A 19 -8.33 2.48 -16.35
N ALA A 20 -8.24 3.81 -16.34
CA ALA A 20 -7.09 4.52 -16.91
C ALA A 20 -5.79 4.09 -16.22
N LEU A 21 -5.80 4.04 -14.88
CA LEU A 21 -4.64 3.64 -14.09
C LEU A 21 -4.20 2.20 -14.37
N VAL A 22 -5.14 1.23 -14.40
CA VAL A 22 -4.74 -0.17 -14.66
C VAL A 22 -4.30 -0.41 -16.10
N VAL A 23 -4.82 0.35 -17.07
CA VAL A 23 -4.31 0.29 -18.44
C VAL A 23 -2.88 0.84 -18.51
N GLN A 24 -2.60 1.93 -17.78
CA GLN A 24 -1.26 2.50 -17.70
C GLN A 24 -0.27 1.51 -17.04
N GLU A 25 -0.61 0.94 -15.89
CA GLU A 25 0.32 0.13 -15.09
C GLU A 25 0.41 -1.34 -15.52
N PHE A 26 -0.67 -1.92 -16.06
CA PHE A 26 -0.75 -3.35 -16.39
C PHE A 26 -1.09 -3.63 -17.87
N GLY A 27 -1.26 -2.58 -18.68
CA GLY A 27 -1.59 -2.70 -20.11
C GLY A 27 -3.03 -3.13 -20.41
N THR A 28 -3.87 -3.38 -19.39
CA THR A 28 -5.26 -3.83 -19.59
C THR A 28 -6.15 -3.52 -18.40
N ALA A 29 -7.43 -3.25 -18.66
CA ALA A 29 -8.50 -3.19 -17.66
C ALA A 29 -9.45 -4.40 -17.72
N LYS A 30 -9.08 -5.45 -18.48
CA LYS A 30 -9.95 -6.62 -18.67
C LYS A 30 -10.12 -7.35 -17.34
N GLY A 31 -11.37 -7.49 -16.89
CA GLY A 31 -11.70 -8.11 -15.62
C GLY A 31 -11.63 -7.17 -14.41
N LEU A 32 -11.46 -5.85 -14.63
CA LEU A 32 -11.62 -4.87 -13.58
C LEU A 32 -13.09 -4.76 -13.19
N GLU A 33 -13.39 -5.00 -11.91
CA GLU A 33 -14.73 -4.93 -11.35
C GLU A 33 -14.74 -4.23 -9.99
N PRO A 34 -15.90 -3.70 -9.53
CA PRO A 34 -16.03 -3.21 -8.17
C PRO A 34 -15.73 -4.31 -7.16
N ASP A 35 -14.98 -3.98 -6.12
CA ASP A 35 -14.65 -4.91 -5.06
C ASP A 35 -15.89 -5.18 -4.19
N ARG A 36 -16.53 -6.33 -4.43
CA ARG A 36 -17.71 -6.78 -3.69
C ARG A 36 -17.38 -7.26 -2.28
N GLY A 37 -16.12 -7.53 -1.97
CA GLY A 37 -15.69 -8.01 -0.65
C GLY A 37 -15.69 -6.89 0.39
N THR A 38 -15.40 -5.66 -0.02
CA THR A 38 -15.37 -4.50 0.90
C THR A 38 -16.73 -3.81 1.04
N CYS A 39 -17.64 -3.98 0.08
CA CYS A 39 -18.90 -3.23 -0.02
C CYS A 39 -18.70 -1.69 -0.04
N LEU A 40 -17.51 -1.21 -0.39
CA LEU A 40 -17.17 0.22 -0.40
C LEU A 40 -17.23 0.79 -1.83
N GLU A 41 -17.84 1.97 -1.96
CA GLU A 41 -17.82 2.71 -3.23
C GLU A 41 -16.40 3.19 -3.54
N GLY A 42 -15.94 2.95 -4.78
CA GLY A 42 -14.63 3.38 -5.26
C GLY A 42 -13.49 2.37 -5.01
N PHE A 43 -13.82 1.17 -4.53
CA PHE A 43 -12.86 0.07 -4.44
C PHE A 43 -13.05 -0.85 -5.65
N PHE A 44 -11.95 -1.20 -6.28
CA PHE A 44 -11.94 -2.04 -7.48
C PHE A 44 -10.92 -3.16 -7.34
N THR A 45 -11.18 -4.26 -8.01
CA THR A 45 -10.30 -5.42 -8.06
C THR A 45 -10.21 -5.96 -9.48
N MET A 46 -9.06 -6.54 -9.80
CA MET A 46 -8.79 -7.19 -11.08
C MET A 46 -7.91 -8.42 -10.83
N ARG A 47 -8.08 -9.46 -11.65
CA ARG A 47 -7.23 -10.65 -11.61
C ARG A 47 -6.52 -10.85 -12.95
N MET A 48 -5.21 -11.08 -12.88
CA MET A 48 -4.37 -11.42 -14.02
C MET A 48 -3.69 -12.76 -13.73
N GLY A 49 -4.29 -13.86 -14.18
CA GLY A 49 -3.83 -15.21 -13.83
C GLY A 49 -3.91 -15.46 -12.32
N ASN A 50 -2.77 -15.72 -11.68
CA ASN A 50 -2.65 -15.90 -10.23
C ASN A 50 -2.33 -14.59 -9.45
N MET A 51 -2.25 -13.47 -10.16
CA MET A 51 -2.02 -12.15 -9.56
C MET A 51 -3.35 -11.45 -9.29
N GLY A 52 -3.55 -11.04 -8.04
CA GLY A 52 -4.66 -10.19 -7.62
C GLY A 52 -4.20 -8.74 -7.54
N ILE A 53 -4.99 -7.84 -8.13
CA ILE A 53 -4.75 -6.39 -8.12
C ILE A 53 -5.93 -5.74 -7.43
N SER A 54 -5.66 -4.93 -6.40
CA SER A 54 -6.64 -4.07 -5.73
C SER A 54 -6.31 -2.61 -6.00
N ILE A 55 -7.31 -1.82 -6.37
CA ILE A 55 -7.18 -0.36 -6.58
C ILE A 55 -8.22 0.36 -5.73
N SER A 56 -7.76 1.27 -4.88
CA SER A 56 -8.64 1.98 -3.95
C SER A 56 -8.06 3.33 -3.51
N PRO A 57 -8.87 4.23 -2.94
CA PRO A 57 -8.36 5.39 -2.23
C PRO A 57 -7.46 4.98 -1.06
N ASP A 58 -6.38 5.72 -0.82
CA ASP A 58 -5.53 5.46 0.35
C ASP A 58 -6.28 5.68 1.65
N LEU A 59 -6.44 4.62 2.44
CA LEU A 59 -7.09 4.69 3.74
C LEU A 59 -6.28 5.47 4.79
N GLY A 60 -4.97 5.64 4.59
CA GLY A 60 -4.15 6.52 5.43
C GLY A 60 -4.31 8.01 5.13
N MET A 61 -5.31 8.38 4.32
CA MET A 61 -5.71 9.76 4.05
C MET A 61 -4.62 10.59 3.35
N SER A 62 -3.73 9.97 2.59
CA SER A 62 -2.79 10.71 1.73
C SER A 62 -3.48 11.46 0.59
N GLY A 63 -4.69 11.06 0.21
CA GLY A 63 -5.39 11.57 -0.97
C GLY A 63 -4.95 10.92 -2.28
N CYS A 64 -4.03 9.95 -2.22
CA CYS A 64 -3.58 9.17 -3.37
C CYS A 64 -4.52 7.99 -3.66
N ILE A 65 -4.40 7.48 -4.88
CA ILE A 65 -4.88 6.14 -5.25
C ILE A 65 -3.80 5.14 -4.85
N VAL A 66 -4.20 4.03 -4.25
CA VAL A 66 -3.33 2.92 -3.91
C VAL A 66 -3.60 1.75 -4.83
N VAL A 67 -2.53 1.20 -5.38
CA VAL A 67 -2.56 -0.06 -6.13
C VAL A 67 -1.80 -1.10 -5.32
N ARG A 68 -2.42 -2.25 -5.09
CA ARG A 68 -1.81 -3.42 -4.46
C ARG A 68 -1.82 -4.57 -5.43
N ALA A 69 -0.66 -5.05 -5.84
CA ALA A 69 -0.52 -6.20 -6.72
C ALA A 69 0.22 -7.32 -5.97
N GLY A 70 -0.44 -8.46 -5.79
CA GLY A 70 0.11 -9.59 -5.06
C GLY A 70 -0.22 -10.91 -5.75
N LEU A 71 0.70 -11.87 -5.66
CA LEU A 71 0.43 -13.24 -6.08
C LEU A 71 -0.29 -13.96 -4.94
N CYS A 72 -1.32 -14.75 -5.25
CA CYS A 72 -2.09 -15.48 -4.23
C CYS A 72 -1.24 -16.46 -3.40
N THR A 73 -0.04 -16.83 -3.88
CA THR A 73 0.87 -17.78 -3.23
C THR A 73 2.16 -17.14 -2.71
N ALA A 74 2.36 -15.83 -2.89
CA ALA A 74 3.55 -15.14 -2.41
C ALA A 74 3.23 -14.29 -1.17
N SER A 75 4.20 -14.21 -0.27
CA SER A 75 4.14 -13.37 0.94
C SER A 75 4.24 -11.87 0.66
N HIS A 76 4.71 -11.48 -0.53
CA HIS A 76 4.97 -10.09 -0.87
C HIS A 76 3.90 -9.52 -1.80
N THR A 77 3.47 -8.30 -1.48
CA THR A 77 2.58 -7.49 -2.30
C THR A 77 3.33 -6.23 -2.71
N CYS A 78 3.34 -5.93 -4.01
CA CYS A 78 3.82 -4.66 -4.50
C CYS A 78 2.76 -3.59 -4.25
N ILE A 79 3.18 -2.47 -3.67
CA ILE A 79 2.31 -1.35 -3.33
C ILE A 79 2.79 -0.12 -4.09
N GLY A 80 1.91 0.51 -4.85
CA GLY A 80 2.14 1.80 -5.48
C GLY A 80 1.13 2.84 -5.01
N TYR A 81 1.57 4.09 -4.92
CA TYR A 81 0.71 5.25 -4.65
C TYR A 81 0.75 6.16 -5.86
N PHE A 82 -0.42 6.66 -6.27
CA PHE A 82 -0.58 7.43 -7.49
C PHE A 82 -1.39 8.69 -7.21
N ASN A 83 -0.99 9.79 -7.83
CA ASN A 83 -1.77 11.01 -7.78
C ASN A 83 -3.14 10.78 -8.45
N ARG A 84 -4.22 11.21 -7.79
CA ARG A 84 -5.58 10.95 -8.28
C ARG A 84 -5.95 11.71 -9.57
N GLU A 85 -5.26 12.81 -9.86
CA GLU A 85 -5.55 13.71 -10.99
C GLU A 85 -4.61 13.41 -12.16
N THR A 86 -3.31 13.23 -11.90
CA THR A 86 -2.31 12.98 -12.96
C THR A 86 -2.07 11.49 -13.23
N LEU A 87 -2.43 10.60 -12.30
CA LEU A 87 -2.12 9.17 -12.34
C LEU A 87 -0.62 8.85 -12.35
N GLU A 88 0.23 9.84 -12.07
CA GLU A 88 1.66 9.63 -11.91
C GLU A 88 1.97 9.04 -10.53
N PRO A 89 3.04 8.23 -10.40
CA PRO A 89 3.48 7.72 -9.11
C PRO A 89 3.81 8.85 -8.12
N ASP A 90 3.32 8.73 -6.89
CA ASP A 90 3.60 9.64 -5.78
C ASP A 90 4.71 9.05 -4.89
N PHE A 91 5.96 9.36 -5.25
CA PHE A 91 7.14 8.84 -4.55
C PHE A 91 7.30 9.41 -3.14
N ASP A 92 6.83 10.64 -2.89
CA ASP A 92 6.91 11.26 -1.56
C ASP A 92 6.02 10.51 -0.56
N VAL A 93 4.82 10.12 -0.99
CA VAL A 93 3.92 9.30 -0.17
C VAL A 93 4.48 7.90 0.05
N MET A 94 5.03 7.27 -0.98
CA MET A 94 5.71 5.96 -0.84
C MET A 94 6.83 6.01 0.19
N ASP A 95 7.72 6.99 0.09
CA ASP A 95 8.87 7.17 0.98
C ASP A 95 8.43 7.50 2.42
N LYS A 96 7.34 8.26 2.59
CA LYS A 96 6.72 8.49 3.91
C LYS A 96 6.25 7.18 4.56
N TYR A 97 5.59 6.31 3.80
CA TYR A 97 5.14 5.01 4.31
C TYR A 97 6.31 4.09 4.63
N GLU A 98 7.31 4.02 3.75
CA GLU A 98 8.52 3.20 3.96
C GLU A 98 9.31 3.67 5.20
N ARG A 99 9.49 4.99 5.37
CA ARG A 99 10.13 5.55 6.57
C ARG A 99 9.36 5.23 7.84
N ARG A 100 8.03 5.22 7.78
CA ARG A 100 7.19 4.86 8.92
C ARG A 100 7.34 3.38 9.26
N GLU A 101 7.27 2.50 8.27
CA GLU A 101 7.50 1.06 8.45
C GLU A 101 8.91 0.78 9.03
N LYS A 102 9.95 1.43 8.50
CA LYS A 102 11.32 1.33 9.05
C LYS A 102 11.42 1.80 10.50
N ARG A 103 10.71 2.88 10.86
CA ARG A 103 10.66 3.36 12.25
C ARG A 103 9.94 2.36 13.15
N GLU A 104 8.78 1.87 12.73
CA GLU A 104 8.00 0.87 13.48
C GLU A 104 8.81 -0.42 13.67
N ALA A 105 9.53 -0.88 12.64
CA ALA A 105 10.43 -2.02 12.72
C ALA A 105 11.60 -1.77 13.69
N LEU A 106 12.17 -0.57 13.70
CA LEU A 106 13.20 -0.18 14.66
C LEU A 106 12.65 -0.14 16.08
N GLU A 107 11.48 0.46 16.30
CA GLU A 107 10.81 0.52 17.61
C GLU A 107 10.50 -0.87 18.13
N ALA A 108 10.00 -1.78 17.28
CA ALA A 108 9.77 -3.18 17.62
C ALA A 108 11.08 -3.89 17.99
N TRP A 109 12.15 -3.71 17.20
CA TRP A 109 13.46 -4.28 17.51
C TRP A 109 14.01 -3.77 18.86
N VAL A 110 13.89 -2.47 19.12
CA VAL A 110 14.29 -1.87 20.40
C VAL A 110 13.42 -2.42 21.54
N GLY A 111 12.13 -2.62 21.33
CA GLY A 111 11.22 -3.17 22.34
C GLY A 111 11.48 -4.64 22.68
N ASP A 112 11.71 -5.48 21.66
CA ASP A 112 11.81 -6.94 21.82
C ASP A 112 13.22 -7.42 22.15
N ILE A 113 14.23 -6.82 21.52
CA ILE A 113 15.64 -7.26 21.61
C ILE A 113 16.45 -6.26 22.43
N GLY A 114 16.17 -4.97 22.28
CA GLY A 114 16.85 -3.89 22.97
C GLY A 114 18.29 -3.65 22.49
N PRO A 115 18.82 -2.43 22.67
CA PRO A 115 20.20 -2.11 22.33
C PRO A 115 21.21 -2.97 23.11
N ASP A 116 20.85 -3.44 24.30
CA ASP A 116 21.70 -4.24 25.18
C ASP A 116 22.06 -5.60 24.59
N ALA A 117 21.14 -6.26 23.86
CA ALA A 117 21.45 -7.50 23.18
C ALA A 117 22.46 -7.30 22.04
N CYS A 118 22.42 -6.12 21.40
CA CYS A 118 23.40 -5.74 20.39
C CYS A 118 24.77 -5.46 21.03
N HIS A 119 24.81 -4.69 22.12
CA HIS A 119 26.04 -4.44 22.88
C HIS A 119 26.67 -5.72 23.41
N LYS A 120 25.87 -6.62 24.00
CA LYS A 120 26.36 -7.92 24.47
C LYS A 120 26.98 -8.75 23.33
N ARG A 121 26.39 -8.73 22.14
CA ARG A 121 26.93 -9.42 20.96
C ARG A 121 28.27 -8.82 20.51
N ILE A 122 28.39 -7.49 20.56
CA ILE A 122 29.63 -6.78 20.23
C ILE A 122 30.72 -7.14 21.26
N ASP A 123 30.40 -7.09 22.55
CA ASP A 123 31.32 -7.44 23.63
C ASP A 123 31.78 -8.90 23.55
N GLU A 124 30.88 -9.84 23.25
CA GLU A 124 31.20 -11.26 23.05
C GLU A 124 32.15 -11.49 21.86
N VAL A 125 32.03 -10.70 20.79
CA VAL A 125 32.92 -10.77 19.62
C VAL A 125 34.25 -10.09 19.91
N TRP A 126 34.23 -8.94 20.57
CA TRP A 126 35.41 -8.12 20.82
C TRP A 126 36.32 -8.71 21.92
N ASN A 127 35.72 -9.25 22.99
CA ASN A 127 36.43 -9.88 24.10
C ASN A 127 36.72 -11.37 23.87
N ARG A 128 36.47 -11.87 22.64
CA ARG A 128 36.86 -13.23 22.22
C ARG A 128 38.33 -13.34 21.76
N ARG A 129 39.07 -12.23 21.83
CA ARG A 129 40.53 -12.19 21.70
C ARG A 129 41.17 -12.08 23.07
#